data_AF-A0A1H6T7K2-F1
#
_entry.id   AF-A0A1H6T7K2-F1
#
_cell.length_a   1.000
_cell.length_b   1.000
_cell.length_c   1.000
_cell.angle_alpha   90.00
_cell.angle_beta   90.00
_cell.angle_gamma   90.00
#
_symmetry.space_group_name_H-M   'P 1'
#
loop_
_entity.id
_entity.type
_entity.pdbx_description
1 polymer ?
#
loop_
_entity_poly.entity_id
_entity_poly.type
_entity_poly.pdbx_seq_one_letter_code
_entity_poly.pdbx_strand_id
1 'polypeptide(L)'
;MALGAALTALVAIAVGGAVAASRMADRDADPAAATGGTPDPAVPSASLPEPSSPAPGASAGLGTRPNPSASVTASAKASAAASSASAALTGFPGAGNTGVPAGVQLARYSGPCTITKAGTVIDKRHVSCSLLIKAKDVVIRSSRVDGAIRLEGGSYSVRIEDAEIDGGQDQVPAVGFENVTVLRSELRGGQASVNCYRNCHVQDSWLHSQHLPDGGDWHLNAFLSNGGSDIRLVHNTLSCDQPNNAAGGGCTANASIFGDFGPNTNYTIQDNLFVASAQMSYCFYGGFDEHKDYGTQVSGIVVTGNVFQRGKNGKCGGYGPATSWARSAPGNVWRGNVWSDGKPLPPD
;
A
#
# COMPACT_ATOMS: atom_id res chain seq x y z
N MET A 1 -18.08 -4.25 -58.14
CA MET A 1 -19.47 -4.61 -57.82
C MET A 1 -19.45 -6.00 -57.21
N ALA A 2 -19.94 -6.32 -56.02
CA ALA A 2 -20.47 -5.60 -54.87
C ALA A 2 -20.45 -6.61 -53.69
N LEU A 3 -20.15 -6.11 -52.48
CA LEU A 3 -20.59 -6.48 -51.12
C LEU A 3 -20.93 -7.95 -50.79
N GLY A 4 -20.37 -8.58 -49.75
CA GLY A 4 -20.53 -8.34 -48.29
C GLY A 4 -20.80 -9.72 -47.63
N ALA A 5 -20.51 -10.08 -46.38
CA ALA A 5 -20.37 -9.35 -45.13
C ALA A 5 -19.52 -10.17 -44.13
N ALA A 6 -19.07 -9.48 -43.07
CA ALA A 6 -18.28 -9.97 -41.95
C ALA A 6 -19.10 -10.80 -40.94
N LEU A 7 -18.42 -11.72 -40.24
CA LEU A 7 -18.80 -12.11 -38.88
C LEU A 7 -17.54 -12.50 -38.09
N THR A 8 -17.09 -11.60 -37.23
CA THR A 8 -16.01 -11.81 -36.26
C THR A 8 -16.63 -12.38 -34.99
N ALA A 9 -16.33 -13.64 -34.65
CA ALA A 9 -16.74 -14.25 -33.39
C ALA A 9 -15.74 -13.89 -32.28
N LEU A 10 -16.22 -13.15 -31.29
CA LEU A 10 -15.54 -12.86 -30.02
C LEU A 10 -15.65 -14.12 -29.15
N VAL A 11 -14.53 -14.81 -28.89
CA VAL A 11 -14.49 -15.92 -27.92
C VAL A 11 -14.02 -15.35 -26.59
N ALA A 12 -14.96 -15.16 -25.66
CA ALA A 12 -14.67 -14.98 -24.25
C ALA A 12 -14.41 -16.36 -23.64
N ILE A 13 -13.16 -16.67 -23.31
CA ILE A 13 -12.82 -17.87 -22.55
C ILE A 13 -12.90 -17.51 -21.07
N ALA A 14 -14.00 -17.90 -20.43
CA ALA A 14 -14.10 -18.00 -18.98
C ALA A 14 -13.40 -19.30 -18.55
N VAL A 15 -12.21 -19.19 -17.95
CA VAL A 15 -11.57 -20.31 -17.25
C VAL A 15 -11.95 -20.21 -15.77
N GLY A 16 -13.01 -20.92 -15.40
CA GLY A 16 -13.29 -21.24 -14.00
C GLY A 16 -12.32 -22.30 -13.51
N GLY A 17 -11.31 -21.88 -12.73
CA GLY A 17 -10.43 -22.79 -12.01
C GLY A 17 -11.07 -23.22 -10.70
N ALA A 18 -11.55 -24.45 -10.64
CA ALA A 18 -11.96 -25.09 -9.39
C ALA A 18 -10.73 -25.43 -8.55
N VAL A 19 -10.54 -24.74 -7.43
CA VAL A 19 -9.55 -25.15 -6.41
C VAL A 19 -10.22 -26.14 -5.48
N ALA A 20 -9.80 -27.41 -5.58
CA ALA A 20 -10.17 -28.45 -4.63
C ALA A 20 -9.51 -28.18 -3.28
N ALA A 21 -10.29 -27.72 -2.30
CA ALA A 21 -9.87 -27.63 -0.91
C ALA A 21 -9.93 -29.03 -0.27
N SER A 22 -8.79 -29.69 -0.15
CA SER A 22 -8.64 -30.89 0.66
C SER A 22 -8.78 -30.54 2.14
N ARG A 23 -9.93 -30.90 2.71
CA ARG A 23 -10.19 -30.87 4.16
C ARG A 23 -9.43 -32.02 4.82
N MET A 24 -8.38 -31.70 5.59
CA MET A 24 -7.89 -32.62 6.63
C MET A 24 -8.66 -32.32 7.91
N ALA A 25 -9.64 -33.16 8.18
CA ALA A 25 -10.27 -33.31 9.48
C ALA A 25 -9.47 -34.37 10.24
N ASP A 26 -8.83 -33.98 11.34
CA ASP A 26 -8.52 -34.92 12.41
C ASP A 26 -9.39 -34.58 13.61
N ARG A 27 -10.36 -35.47 13.83
CA ARG A 27 -11.10 -35.64 15.06
C ARG A 27 -10.37 -36.72 15.83
N ASP A 28 -9.93 -36.40 17.05
CA ASP A 28 -9.93 -37.36 18.14
C ASP A 28 -10.64 -36.72 19.32
N ALA A 29 -11.68 -37.43 19.77
CA ALA A 29 -12.54 -37.12 20.89
C ALA A 29 -12.28 -38.15 21.99
N ASP A 30 -12.22 -37.71 23.25
CA ASP A 30 -12.97 -38.25 24.40
C ASP A 30 -12.46 -37.66 25.74
N PRO A 31 -13.19 -37.76 26.88
CA PRO A 31 -14.57 -37.33 27.10
C PRO A 31 -14.72 -36.48 28.38
N ALA A 32 -15.97 -36.13 28.66
CA ALA A 32 -16.50 -35.23 29.68
C ALA A 32 -16.12 -35.50 31.16
N ALA A 33 -16.12 -34.41 31.95
CA ALA A 33 -16.62 -34.42 33.33
C ALA A 33 -17.29 -33.07 33.65
N ALA A 34 -18.55 -33.16 34.09
CA ALA A 34 -19.40 -32.06 34.47
C ALA A 34 -19.38 -31.82 35.98
N THR A 35 -19.25 -30.57 36.39
CA THR A 35 -19.83 -29.93 37.60
C THR A 35 -19.81 -28.41 37.27
N GLY A 36 -20.82 -27.57 37.51
CA GLY A 36 -21.88 -27.59 38.51
C GLY A 36 -21.70 -26.37 39.42
N GLY A 37 -22.29 -25.22 39.04
CA GLY A 37 -22.74 -24.20 40.01
C GLY A 37 -22.03 -22.84 40.05
N THR A 38 -22.81 -21.81 39.68
CA THR A 38 -23.11 -20.53 40.36
C THR A 38 -22.83 -19.24 39.56
N PRO A 39 -23.81 -18.31 39.47
CA PRO A 39 -23.63 -17.04 38.77
C PRO A 39 -22.99 -15.98 39.68
N ASP A 40 -21.93 -15.34 39.18
CA ASP A 40 -21.26 -14.22 39.85
C ASP A 40 -22.01 -12.90 39.60
N PRO A 41 -22.05 -11.96 40.56
CA PRO A 41 -22.97 -10.82 40.57
C PRO A 41 -22.51 -9.64 39.70
N ALA A 42 -23.50 -8.86 39.29
CA ALA A 42 -23.36 -7.66 38.47
C ALA A 42 -22.41 -6.61 39.08
N VAL A 43 -21.47 -6.13 38.25
CA VAL A 43 -20.60 -4.99 38.55
C VAL A 43 -21.38 -3.68 38.38
N PRO A 44 -21.38 -2.76 39.36
CA PRO A 44 -22.06 -1.48 39.20
C PRO A 44 -21.29 -0.55 38.26
N SER A 45 -22.02 -0.02 37.29
CA SER A 45 -21.57 0.99 36.32
C SER A 45 -21.30 2.31 37.06
N ALA A 46 -20.04 2.73 37.13
CA ALA A 46 -19.64 4.02 37.67
C ALA A 46 -19.54 5.04 36.51
N SER A 47 -20.46 6.00 36.51
CA SER A 47 -20.50 7.13 35.57
C SER A 47 -19.30 8.06 35.79
N LEU A 48 -18.57 8.35 34.71
CA LEU A 48 -17.52 9.37 34.67
C LEU A 48 -18.12 10.79 34.68
N PRO A 49 -17.54 11.74 35.43
CA PRO A 49 -18.01 13.13 35.43
C PRO A 49 -17.55 13.91 34.18
N GLU A 50 -18.46 14.73 33.68
CA GLU A 50 -18.34 15.66 32.56
C GLU A 50 -17.38 16.84 32.89
N PRO A 51 -16.46 17.25 32.00
CA PRO A 51 -15.63 18.42 32.24
C PRO A 51 -16.40 19.72 31.95
N SER A 52 -16.49 20.57 32.97
CA SER A 52 -17.11 21.90 32.94
C SER A 52 -16.15 22.96 32.37
N SER A 53 -16.74 23.86 31.57
CA SER A 53 -16.11 25.03 30.97
C SER A 53 -16.09 26.22 31.94
N PRO A 54 -15.03 27.05 31.95
CA PRO A 54 -15.13 28.40 32.47
C PRO A 54 -14.82 29.49 31.41
N ALA A 55 -15.79 30.35 31.18
CA ALA A 55 -15.66 31.79 30.91
C ALA A 55 -16.48 32.52 32.01
N PRO A 56 -16.30 33.82 32.35
CA PRO A 56 -15.81 34.93 31.51
C PRO A 56 -14.92 35.98 32.25
N GLY A 57 -14.45 37.00 31.51
CA GLY A 57 -13.88 38.21 32.11
C GLY A 57 -13.54 39.29 31.08
N ALA A 58 -14.50 40.20 30.84
CA ALA A 58 -14.31 41.41 30.05
C ALA A 58 -13.65 42.53 30.87
N SER A 59 -12.76 43.31 30.26
CA SER A 59 -12.67 44.75 30.52
C SER A 59 -12.02 45.49 29.36
N ALA A 60 -12.57 46.67 29.10
CA ALA A 60 -12.42 47.50 27.92
C ALA A 60 -11.15 48.37 27.92
N GLY A 61 -10.71 48.74 26.73
CA GLY A 61 -9.72 49.81 26.50
C GLY A 61 -9.87 50.36 25.08
N LEU A 62 -10.45 51.56 25.00
CA LEU A 62 -10.70 52.35 23.78
C LEU A 62 -9.39 52.80 23.11
N GLY A 63 -9.37 52.89 21.77
CA GLY A 63 -8.25 53.54 21.06
C GLY A 63 -8.25 53.42 19.53
N THR A 64 -9.09 54.23 18.87
CA THR A 64 -8.90 54.90 17.56
C THR A 64 -8.44 54.14 16.29
N ARG A 65 -9.33 54.19 15.29
CA ARG A 65 -9.16 54.00 13.83
C ARG A 65 -8.07 54.92 13.23
N PRO A 66 -7.41 54.54 12.12
CA PRO A 66 -7.91 54.95 10.80
C PRO A 66 -7.86 53.87 9.70
N ASN A 67 -8.82 53.99 8.78
CA ASN A 67 -8.90 53.35 7.47
C ASN A 67 -7.85 53.98 6.52
N PRO A 68 -7.27 53.23 5.58
CA PRO A 68 -7.67 53.51 4.20
C PRO A 68 -7.86 52.28 3.32
N SER A 69 -8.91 52.40 2.52
CA SER A 69 -9.17 51.65 1.29
C SER A 69 -8.01 51.80 0.30
N ALA A 70 -7.54 50.67 -0.24
CA ALA A 70 -6.88 50.62 -1.55
C ALA A 70 -7.18 49.28 -2.20
N SER A 71 -8.13 49.31 -3.13
CA SER A 71 -8.37 48.27 -4.12
C SER A 71 -7.19 48.24 -5.09
N VAL A 72 -6.50 47.10 -5.22
CA VAL A 72 -5.61 46.83 -6.34
C VAL A 72 -5.98 45.48 -6.94
N THR A 73 -6.78 45.57 -8.01
CA THR A 73 -6.95 44.55 -9.03
C THR A 73 -5.61 44.38 -9.75
N ALA A 74 -4.96 43.23 -9.57
CA ALA A 74 -3.87 42.80 -10.44
C ALA A 74 -4.14 41.35 -10.86
N SER A 75 -4.68 41.24 -12.07
CA SER A 75 -4.79 40.00 -12.85
C SER A 75 -3.39 39.47 -13.12
N ALA A 76 -2.93 38.52 -12.30
CA ALA A 76 -1.73 37.75 -12.57
C ALA A 76 -2.09 36.59 -13.50
N LYS A 77 -1.92 36.85 -14.80
CA LYS A 77 -1.89 35.90 -15.90
C LYS A 77 -1.08 34.66 -15.48
N ALA A 78 -1.77 33.53 -15.30
CA ALA A 78 -1.19 32.21 -15.13
C ALA A 78 -0.34 31.87 -16.37
N SER A 79 0.94 32.16 -16.29
CA SER A 79 1.95 31.79 -17.29
C SER A 79 3.18 31.27 -16.56
N ALA A 80 3.00 30.15 -15.84
CA ALA A 80 4.08 29.35 -15.26
C ALA A 80 3.87 27.84 -15.50
N ALA A 81 2.97 27.45 -16.41
CA ALA A 81 2.60 26.05 -16.66
C ALA A 81 3.57 25.28 -17.57
N ALA A 82 4.76 25.80 -17.86
CA ALA A 82 5.73 25.17 -18.77
C ALA A 82 7.03 24.72 -18.10
N SER A 83 7.18 24.87 -16.77
CA SER A 83 8.44 24.56 -16.06
C SER A 83 8.36 23.37 -15.09
N SER A 84 7.25 22.63 -15.03
CA SER A 84 6.99 21.71 -13.89
C SER A 84 7.03 20.22 -14.19
N ALA A 85 7.19 19.77 -15.44
CA ALA A 85 7.18 18.33 -15.74
C ALA A 85 8.40 17.59 -15.13
N SER A 86 9.56 18.25 -15.08
CA SER A 86 10.76 17.71 -14.42
C SER A 86 10.76 17.95 -12.91
N ALA A 87 10.07 18.99 -12.42
CA ALA A 87 10.00 19.31 -11.00
C ALA A 87 9.05 18.36 -10.24
N ALA A 88 8.01 17.84 -10.91
CA ALA A 88 7.06 16.89 -10.33
C ALA A 88 7.64 15.50 -10.04
N LEU A 89 8.89 15.20 -10.46
CA LEU A 89 9.55 13.92 -10.22
C LEU A 89 10.76 14.03 -9.28
N THR A 90 11.11 15.23 -8.81
CA THR A 90 12.20 15.43 -7.85
C THR A 90 11.71 15.31 -6.42
N GLY A 91 12.51 14.69 -5.54
CA GLY A 91 12.22 14.61 -4.10
C GLY A 91 11.38 13.40 -3.67
N PHE A 92 10.99 12.55 -4.61
CA PHE A 92 10.40 11.25 -4.30
C PHE A 92 11.45 10.25 -3.80
N PRO A 93 11.04 9.20 -3.08
CA PRO A 93 11.93 8.13 -2.66
C PRO A 93 12.62 7.41 -3.83
N GLY A 94 13.86 6.99 -3.64
CA GLY A 94 14.65 6.22 -4.60
C GLY A 94 16.06 5.96 -4.06
N ALA A 95 16.93 5.42 -4.91
CA ALA A 95 18.27 4.96 -4.52
C ALA A 95 19.14 5.97 -3.73
N GLY A 96 18.89 7.28 -3.86
CA GLY A 96 19.65 8.32 -3.16
C GLY A 96 19.14 8.70 -1.76
N ASN A 97 17.93 8.29 -1.38
CA ASN A 97 17.29 8.68 -0.11
C ASN A 97 16.48 7.56 0.56
N THR A 98 16.53 6.34 0.04
CA THR A 98 15.98 5.13 0.66
C THR A 98 17.06 4.08 0.86
N GLY A 99 16.78 3.10 1.70
CA GLY A 99 17.68 1.97 1.91
C GLY A 99 18.65 2.23 3.06
N VAL A 100 19.76 1.50 3.07
CA VAL A 100 20.77 1.64 4.11
C VAL A 100 21.47 3.01 3.97
N PRO A 101 21.51 3.86 5.02
CA PRO A 101 22.10 5.19 4.90
C PRO A 101 23.58 5.14 4.49
N ALA A 102 23.99 6.07 3.64
CA ALA A 102 25.37 6.18 3.19
C ALA A 102 26.36 6.22 4.38
N GLY A 103 27.42 5.42 4.30
CA GLY A 103 28.44 5.32 5.34
C GLY A 103 28.12 4.35 6.48
N VAL A 104 26.94 3.75 6.51
CA VAL A 104 26.66 2.65 7.46
C VAL A 104 27.45 1.41 7.06
N GLN A 105 28.28 0.94 7.99
CA GLN A 105 28.98 -0.33 7.87
C GLN A 105 28.13 -1.46 8.44
N LEU A 106 27.77 -2.43 7.59
CA LEU A 106 26.99 -3.59 8.00
C LEU A 106 27.88 -4.69 8.54
N ALA A 107 27.59 -5.15 9.77
CA ALA A 107 28.17 -6.37 10.29
C ALA A 107 27.33 -7.59 9.89
N ARG A 108 27.94 -8.76 9.75
CA ARG A 108 27.19 -10.00 9.53
C ARG A 108 26.22 -10.24 10.68
N TYR A 109 24.96 -10.55 10.35
CA TYR A 109 24.01 -11.05 11.33
C TYR A 109 24.29 -12.52 11.65
N SER A 110 24.36 -12.85 12.94
CA SER A 110 24.54 -14.21 13.45
C SER A 110 23.39 -14.69 14.32
N GLY A 111 22.31 -13.90 14.40
CA GLY A 111 21.12 -14.27 15.16
C GLY A 111 20.22 -15.25 14.38
N PRO A 112 19.11 -15.69 15.00
CA PRO A 112 18.18 -16.60 14.35
C PRO A 112 17.39 -15.91 13.24
N CYS A 113 16.95 -16.69 12.26
CA CYS A 113 16.03 -16.23 11.21
C CYS A 113 14.57 -16.21 11.68
N THR A 114 14.24 -16.97 12.75
CA THR A 114 12.95 -16.86 13.43
C THR A 114 13.10 -15.98 14.67
N ILE A 115 12.47 -14.81 14.66
CA ILE A 115 12.52 -13.83 15.74
C ILE A 115 11.36 -14.06 16.70
N THR A 116 11.65 -14.58 17.88
CA THR A 116 10.64 -14.92 18.91
C THR A 116 10.64 -14.00 20.12
N LYS A 117 11.70 -13.17 20.27
CA LYS A 117 11.83 -12.24 21.39
C LYS A 117 11.22 -10.89 21.03
N ALA A 118 10.26 -10.43 21.83
CA ALA A 118 9.69 -9.10 21.70
C ALA A 118 10.74 -8.00 21.89
N GLY A 119 10.61 -6.90 21.15
CA GLY A 119 11.57 -5.78 21.20
C GLY A 119 12.93 -6.10 20.58
N THR A 120 13.06 -7.17 19.79
CA THR A 120 14.33 -7.49 19.11
C THR A 120 14.69 -6.37 18.14
N VAL A 121 15.94 -5.91 18.20
CA VAL A 121 16.48 -4.89 17.28
C VAL A 121 17.59 -5.49 16.43
N ILE A 122 17.40 -5.48 15.12
CA ILE A 122 18.41 -5.80 14.11
C ILE A 122 18.89 -4.47 13.53
N ASP A 123 20.11 -4.06 13.90
CA ASP A 123 20.66 -2.74 13.59
C ASP A 123 22.06 -2.85 12.98
N LYS A 124 22.27 -2.21 11.82
CA LYS A 124 23.54 -2.26 11.07
C LYS A 124 23.98 -3.70 10.81
N ARG A 125 23.04 -4.51 10.33
CA ARG A 125 23.28 -5.93 10.04
C ARG A 125 22.99 -6.26 8.59
N HIS A 126 23.81 -7.16 8.06
CA HIS A 126 23.51 -7.90 6.84
C HIS A 126 22.97 -9.28 7.22
N VAL A 127 21.68 -9.50 6.98
CA VAL A 127 20.95 -10.74 7.24
C VAL A 127 20.88 -11.53 5.94
N SER A 128 21.39 -12.76 5.95
CA SER A 128 21.47 -13.62 4.75
C SER A 128 20.41 -14.73 4.74
N CYS A 129 19.23 -14.45 5.32
CA CYS A 129 18.10 -15.37 5.36
C CYS A 129 16.78 -14.60 5.44
N SER A 130 15.70 -15.25 5.02
CA SER A 130 14.34 -14.77 5.26
C SER A 130 14.02 -14.76 6.75
N LEU A 131 13.43 -13.66 7.22
CA LEU A 131 13.04 -13.48 8.63
C LEU A 131 11.59 -13.88 8.84
N LEU A 132 11.36 -14.77 9.80
CA LEU A 132 10.04 -15.10 10.30
C LEU A 132 9.84 -14.40 11.66
N ILE A 133 8.95 -13.42 11.70
CA ILE A 133 8.64 -12.64 12.90
C ILE A 133 7.52 -13.32 13.66
N LYS A 134 7.85 -13.81 14.86
CA LYS A 134 6.95 -14.38 15.86
C LYS A 134 7.03 -13.61 17.18
N ALA A 135 7.09 -12.29 17.09
CA ALA A 135 7.31 -11.39 18.22
C ALA A 135 6.68 -10.01 17.98
N LYS A 136 6.48 -9.28 19.07
CA LYS A 136 6.02 -7.88 19.05
C LYS A 136 7.22 -6.94 19.01
N ASP A 137 7.00 -5.76 18.44
CA ASP A 137 7.90 -4.61 18.52
C ASP A 137 9.31 -4.90 17.98
N VAL A 138 9.39 -5.74 16.94
CA VAL A 138 10.67 -6.00 16.27
C VAL A 138 11.05 -4.77 15.44
N VAL A 139 12.31 -4.36 15.55
CA VAL A 139 12.87 -3.25 14.77
C VAL A 139 13.98 -3.78 13.88
N ILE A 140 13.90 -3.50 12.59
CA ILE A 140 14.98 -3.72 11.63
C ILE A 140 15.37 -2.33 11.12
N ARG A 141 16.57 -1.87 11.45
CA ARG A 141 17.01 -0.51 11.13
C ARG A 141 18.39 -0.47 10.51
N SER A 142 18.61 0.42 9.54
CA SER A 142 19.94 0.61 8.92
C SER A 142 20.58 -0.72 8.49
N SER A 143 19.78 -1.65 7.99
CA SER A 143 20.16 -3.05 7.79
C SER A 143 19.77 -3.53 6.40
N ARG A 144 20.44 -4.58 5.93
CA ARG A 144 20.10 -5.27 4.70
C ARG A 144 19.62 -6.69 5.00
N VAL A 145 18.53 -7.10 4.36
CA VAL A 145 18.00 -8.47 4.44
C VAL A 145 17.93 -9.07 3.05
N ASP A 146 18.71 -10.13 2.82
CA ASP A 146 18.61 -10.98 1.63
C ASP A 146 17.64 -12.13 1.95
N GLY A 147 16.35 -11.83 1.84
CA GLY A 147 15.24 -12.73 2.11
C GLY A 147 13.95 -11.97 2.44
N ALA A 148 12.83 -12.68 2.39
CA ALA A 148 11.52 -12.12 2.75
C ALA A 148 11.39 -11.93 4.27
N ILE A 149 10.58 -10.94 4.70
CA ILE A 149 10.17 -10.73 6.08
C ILE A 149 8.69 -11.09 6.19
N ARG A 150 8.39 -12.16 6.93
CA ARG A 150 7.02 -12.67 7.10
C ARG A 150 6.61 -12.60 8.56
N LEU A 151 5.38 -12.18 8.81
CA LEU A 151 4.74 -12.26 10.13
C LEU A 151 3.70 -13.38 10.13
N GLU A 152 3.76 -14.27 11.13
CA GLU A 152 2.82 -15.37 11.31
C GLU A 152 1.99 -15.21 12.59
N GLY A 153 1.11 -14.21 12.64
CA GLY A 153 0.17 -14.04 13.76
C GLY A 153 -0.24 -12.59 13.99
N GLY A 154 -1.55 -12.37 14.22
CA GLY A 154 -2.14 -11.02 14.20
C GLY A 154 -1.72 -10.07 15.33
N SER A 155 -0.93 -10.53 16.30
CA SER A 155 -0.38 -9.68 17.36
C SER A 155 1.09 -9.29 17.15
N TYR A 156 1.78 -9.90 16.19
CA TYR A 156 3.19 -9.62 15.90
C TYR A 156 3.32 -8.32 15.11
N SER A 157 4.45 -7.63 15.27
CA SER A 157 4.67 -6.35 14.63
C SER A 157 6.14 -6.17 14.29
N VAL A 158 6.39 -5.49 13.17
CA VAL A 158 7.74 -5.14 12.72
C VAL A 158 7.77 -3.71 12.20
N ARG A 159 8.85 -3.01 12.55
CA ARG A 159 9.19 -1.70 12.02
C ARG A 159 10.51 -1.79 11.28
N ILE A 160 10.46 -1.51 9.99
CA ILE A 160 11.58 -1.52 9.05
C ILE A 160 11.90 -0.06 8.73
N GLU A 161 13.10 0.40 9.06
CA GLU A 161 13.51 1.79 8.83
C GLU A 161 14.91 1.88 8.20
N ASP A 162 15.07 2.73 7.19
CA ASP A 162 16.36 2.95 6.55
C ASP A 162 17.04 1.63 6.15
N ALA A 163 16.28 0.70 5.54
CA ALA A 163 16.72 -0.66 5.30
C ALA A 163 16.55 -1.07 3.83
N GLU A 164 17.38 -2.01 3.39
CA GLU A 164 17.27 -2.68 2.09
C GLU A 164 16.72 -4.09 2.29
N ILE A 165 15.59 -4.40 1.66
CA ILE A 165 14.99 -5.74 1.66
C ILE A 165 15.01 -6.29 0.23
N ASP A 166 15.59 -7.47 0.08
CA ASP A 166 15.56 -8.25 -1.14
C ASP A 166 14.79 -9.54 -0.89
N GLY A 167 13.52 -9.57 -1.31
CA GLY A 167 12.66 -10.74 -1.19
C GLY A 167 13.12 -11.95 -2.01
N GLY A 168 14.13 -11.80 -2.87
CA GLY A 168 14.66 -12.87 -3.70
C GLY A 168 13.74 -13.22 -4.87
N GLN A 169 13.69 -14.50 -5.22
CA GLN A 169 13.03 -15.00 -6.44
C GLN A 169 11.81 -15.90 -6.16
N ASP A 170 11.38 -15.98 -4.91
CA ASP A 170 10.23 -16.80 -4.54
C ASP A 170 8.90 -16.09 -4.86
N GLN A 171 7.84 -16.87 -5.09
CA GLN A 171 6.47 -16.37 -5.33
C GLN A 171 5.79 -15.93 -4.02
N VAL A 172 6.45 -15.04 -3.29
CA VAL A 172 5.96 -14.48 -2.02
C VAL A 172 6.26 -12.98 -2.00
N PRO A 173 5.56 -12.18 -1.20
CA PRO A 173 5.95 -10.80 -1.01
C PRO A 173 7.31 -10.69 -0.27
N ALA A 174 8.08 -9.65 -0.56
CA ALA A 174 9.30 -9.35 0.19
C ALA A 174 8.98 -8.99 1.66
N VAL A 175 7.86 -8.31 1.93
CA VAL A 175 7.37 -8.02 3.29
C VAL A 175 5.86 -8.22 3.39
N GLY A 176 5.37 -8.89 4.45
CA GLY A 176 3.94 -9.00 4.75
C GLY A 176 3.62 -9.80 6.03
N PHE A 177 2.38 -9.79 6.56
CA PHE A 177 1.15 -9.23 5.99
C PHE A 177 0.38 -8.25 6.90
N GLU A 178 0.63 -8.23 8.20
CA GLU A 178 -0.10 -7.37 9.15
C GLU A 178 0.87 -6.65 10.10
N ASN A 179 0.47 -5.48 10.62
CA ASN A 179 1.23 -4.70 11.61
C ASN A 179 2.67 -4.38 11.14
N VAL A 180 2.80 -3.98 9.87
CA VAL A 180 4.07 -3.65 9.23
C VAL A 180 4.22 -2.15 9.12
N THR A 181 5.30 -1.60 9.65
CA THR A 181 5.72 -0.23 9.35
C THR A 181 7.00 -0.25 8.53
N VAL A 182 7.03 0.44 7.39
CA VAL A 182 8.19 0.58 6.50
C VAL A 182 8.46 2.06 6.28
N LEU A 183 9.66 2.53 6.62
CA LEU A 183 10.05 3.94 6.54
C LEU A 183 11.37 4.08 5.80
N ARG A 184 11.45 4.97 4.80
CA ARG A 184 12.70 5.32 4.10
C ARG A 184 13.50 4.11 3.60
N SER A 185 12.80 3.05 3.20
CA SER A 185 13.41 1.76 2.89
C SER A 185 13.28 1.41 1.41
N GLU A 186 14.20 0.60 0.91
CA GLU A 186 14.16 0.04 -0.44
C GLU A 186 13.74 -1.41 -0.38
N LEU A 187 12.70 -1.78 -1.13
CA LEU A 187 12.14 -3.12 -1.15
C LEU A 187 12.06 -3.63 -2.58
N ARG A 188 12.76 -4.73 -2.85
CA ARG A 188 12.83 -5.40 -4.15
C ARG A 188 12.66 -6.91 -4.06
N GLY A 189 12.58 -7.56 -5.21
CA GLY A 189 12.39 -9.01 -5.32
C GLY A 189 10.99 -9.45 -4.90
N GLY A 190 10.81 -10.77 -4.88
CA GLY A 190 9.52 -11.41 -4.59
C GLY A 190 8.45 -11.13 -5.65
N GLN A 191 7.26 -11.69 -5.45
CA GLN A 191 6.09 -11.42 -6.30
C GLN A 191 5.57 -9.98 -6.11
N ALA A 192 5.66 -9.48 -4.88
CA ALA A 192 5.34 -8.08 -4.55
C ALA A 192 6.33 -7.53 -3.52
N SER A 193 6.66 -6.24 -3.54
CA SER A 193 7.55 -5.69 -2.52
C SER A 193 6.87 -5.68 -1.14
N VAL A 194 5.59 -5.31 -1.09
CA VAL A 194 4.76 -5.39 0.12
C VAL A 194 3.42 -6.01 -0.22
N ASN A 195 2.99 -6.99 0.57
CA ASN A 195 1.58 -7.40 0.63
C ASN A 195 1.05 -7.13 2.05
N CYS A 196 -0.05 -6.38 2.16
CA CYS A 196 -0.65 -6.05 3.44
C CYS A 196 -2.14 -6.37 3.51
N TYR A 197 -2.56 -6.93 4.64
CA TYR A 197 -3.96 -7.14 5.01
C TYR A 197 -4.44 -6.17 6.11
N ARG A 198 -3.63 -5.85 7.13
CA ARG A 198 -4.09 -4.98 8.23
C ARG A 198 -2.99 -4.14 8.88
N ASN A 199 -3.32 -2.89 9.21
CA ASN A 199 -2.48 -2.00 10.03
C ASN A 199 -1.05 -1.88 9.46
N CYS A 200 -0.95 -1.48 8.19
CA CYS A 200 0.36 -1.22 7.58
C CYS A 200 0.55 0.26 7.27
N HIS A 201 1.78 0.71 7.46
CA HIS A 201 2.21 2.06 7.13
C HIS A 201 3.51 1.99 6.34
N VAL A 202 3.45 2.28 5.04
CA VAL A 202 4.61 2.37 4.16
C VAL A 202 4.78 3.83 3.79
N GLN A 203 5.90 4.41 4.18
CA GLN A 203 6.15 5.83 3.98
C GLN A 203 7.58 6.12 3.53
N ASP A 204 7.72 7.12 2.66
CA ASP A 204 9.00 7.62 2.16
C ASP A 204 9.87 6.50 1.55
N SER A 205 9.26 5.43 1.03
CA SER A 205 9.95 4.20 0.64
C SER A 205 9.88 3.94 -0.86
N TRP A 206 10.80 3.13 -1.36
CA TRP A 206 10.91 2.76 -2.77
C TRP A 206 10.65 1.28 -2.98
N LEU A 207 9.53 0.96 -3.63
CA LEU A 207 9.08 -0.41 -3.89
C LEU A 207 9.23 -0.68 -5.38
N HIS A 208 10.15 -1.56 -5.76
CA HIS A 208 10.51 -1.77 -7.16
C HIS A 208 11.13 -3.14 -7.45
N SER A 209 11.37 -3.45 -8.73
CA SER A 209 12.14 -4.63 -9.13
C SER A 209 11.61 -5.95 -8.55
N GLN A 210 10.30 -6.20 -8.67
CA GLN A 210 9.72 -7.51 -8.36
C GLN A 210 10.34 -8.59 -9.26
N HIS A 211 10.30 -9.84 -8.82
CA HIS A 211 10.82 -10.97 -9.60
C HIS A 211 9.73 -11.62 -10.45
N LEU A 212 9.98 -11.71 -11.76
CA LEU A 212 9.25 -12.58 -12.69
C LEU A 212 10.20 -13.67 -13.18
N PRO A 213 9.97 -14.96 -12.88
CA PRO A 213 10.77 -16.02 -13.47
C PRO A 213 10.48 -16.15 -14.98
N ASP A 214 11.47 -16.61 -15.73
CA ASP A 214 11.32 -16.87 -17.16
C ASP A 214 10.17 -17.85 -17.42
N GLY A 215 9.20 -17.42 -18.23
CA GLY A 215 8.02 -18.23 -18.54
C GLY A 215 7.03 -18.42 -17.39
N GLY A 216 7.20 -17.72 -16.25
CA GLY A 216 6.22 -17.73 -15.16
C GLY A 216 4.99 -16.88 -15.47
N ASP A 217 3.83 -17.29 -15.00
CA ASP A 217 2.54 -16.60 -15.16
C ASP A 217 2.20 -15.66 -13.99
N TRP A 218 3.23 -15.15 -13.29
CA TRP A 218 3.03 -14.42 -12.05
C TRP A 218 2.49 -13.02 -12.30
N HIS A 219 1.49 -12.65 -11.49
CA HIS A 219 0.96 -11.29 -11.40
C HIS A 219 1.72 -10.50 -10.33
N LEU A 220 2.47 -9.49 -10.77
CA LEU A 220 3.37 -8.73 -9.92
C LEU A 220 2.79 -7.38 -9.53
N ASN A 221 3.18 -6.89 -8.35
CA ASN A 221 2.78 -5.57 -7.87
C ASN A 221 3.87 -4.94 -7.01
N ALA A 222 4.06 -3.62 -7.04
CA ALA A 222 4.95 -3.01 -6.05
C ALA A 222 4.31 -3.10 -4.65
N PHE A 223 3.04 -2.73 -4.53
CA PHE A 223 2.18 -2.95 -3.36
C PHE A 223 0.96 -3.79 -3.72
N LEU A 224 0.61 -4.73 -2.85
CA LEU A 224 -0.58 -5.57 -2.97
C LEU A 224 -1.38 -5.58 -1.67
N SER A 225 -2.71 -5.56 -1.79
CA SER A 225 -3.66 -5.98 -0.77
C SER A 225 -4.75 -6.81 -1.44
N ASN A 226 -5.06 -7.97 -0.87
CA ASN A 226 -6.10 -8.88 -1.33
C ASN A 226 -7.32 -8.89 -0.38
N GLY A 227 -7.64 -7.72 0.16
CA GLY A 227 -8.63 -7.49 1.20
C GLY A 227 -7.90 -6.95 2.42
N GLY A 228 -8.48 -5.98 3.12
CA GLY A 228 -7.78 -5.39 4.24
C GLY A 228 -8.33 -4.09 4.78
N SER A 229 -7.76 -3.67 5.91
CA SER A 229 -8.11 -2.42 6.58
C SER A 229 -6.93 -1.69 7.21
N ASP A 230 -7.05 -0.37 7.30
CA ASP A 230 -6.12 0.52 8.00
C ASP A 230 -4.72 0.48 7.38
N ILE A 231 -4.66 0.76 6.08
CA ILE A 231 -3.45 0.71 5.27
C ILE A 231 -3.09 2.11 4.78
N ARG A 232 -1.84 2.50 4.94
CA ARG A 232 -1.33 3.81 4.52
C ARG A 232 -0.10 3.64 3.62
N LEU A 233 -0.20 4.17 2.42
CA LEU A 233 0.92 4.37 1.48
C LEU A 233 1.10 5.88 1.32
N VAL A 234 2.15 6.43 1.92
CA VAL A 234 2.38 7.88 2.00
C VAL A 234 3.74 8.24 1.41
N HIS A 235 3.79 9.12 0.41
CA HIS A 235 5.05 9.64 -0.15
C HIS A 235 6.02 8.54 -0.62
N ASN A 236 5.53 7.47 -1.27
CA ASN A 236 6.39 6.41 -1.78
C ASN A 236 6.67 6.57 -3.27
N THR A 237 7.73 5.92 -3.76
CA THR A 237 7.88 5.61 -5.19
C THR A 237 7.50 4.15 -5.42
N LEU A 238 6.50 3.92 -6.26
CA LEU A 238 5.96 2.60 -6.55
C LEU A 238 6.22 2.28 -8.03
N SER A 239 6.97 1.20 -8.30
CA SER A 239 7.37 0.81 -9.65
C SER A 239 7.31 -0.69 -9.86
N CYS A 240 6.30 -1.17 -10.57
CA CYS A 240 6.31 -2.50 -11.18
C CYS A 240 6.59 -2.34 -12.68
N ASP A 241 7.79 -2.74 -13.09
CA ASP A 241 8.32 -2.50 -14.45
C ASP A 241 8.76 -3.79 -15.15
N GLN A 242 8.46 -4.95 -14.59
CA GLN A 242 8.72 -6.24 -15.25
C GLN A 242 7.93 -6.34 -16.57
N PRO A 243 8.58 -6.75 -17.67
CA PRO A 243 7.91 -6.92 -18.96
C PRO A 243 6.96 -8.11 -18.91
N ASN A 244 5.87 -8.01 -19.67
CA ASN A 244 4.98 -9.14 -19.88
C ASN A 244 5.69 -10.25 -20.64
N ASN A 245 5.35 -11.50 -20.34
CA ASN A 245 5.86 -12.67 -21.03
C ASN A 245 4.74 -13.48 -21.71
N ALA A 246 5.13 -14.47 -22.51
CA ALA A 246 4.19 -15.30 -23.28
C ALA A 246 3.31 -16.22 -22.41
N ALA A 247 3.69 -16.45 -21.15
CA ALA A 247 2.90 -17.22 -20.19
C ALA A 247 1.80 -16.39 -19.51
N GLY A 248 1.72 -15.08 -19.79
CA GLY A 248 0.75 -14.18 -19.18
C GLY A 248 1.23 -13.53 -17.87
N GLY A 249 2.47 -13.78 -17.46
CA GLY A 249 3.08 -13.12 -16.32
C GLY A 249 3.51 -11.70 -16.64
N GLY A 250 3.51 -10.84 -15.62
CA GLY A 250 3.84 -9.43 -15.75
C GLY A 250 3.29 -8.57 -14.60
N CYS A 251 3.44 -7.27 -14.75
CA CYS A 251 2.97 -6.30 -13.77
C CYS A 251 1.47 -6.03 -13.88
N THR A 252 0.74 -6.33 -12.81
CA THR A 252 -0.66 -5.94 -12.66
C THR A 252 -0.74 -4.44 -12.36
N ALA A 253 -0.09 -3.97 -11.29
CA ALA A 253 -0.05 -2.56 -10.96
C ALA A 253 1.13 -2.15 -10.07
N ASN A 254 1.32 -0.84 -9.90
CA ASN A 254 2.19 -0.33 -8.84
C ASN A 254 1.53 -0.55 -7.49
N ALA A 255 0.25 -0.20 -7.33
CA ALA A 255 -0.52 -0.55 -6.13
C ALA A 255 -1.86 -1.20 -6.52
N SER A 256 -2.09 -2.39 -5.98
CA SER A 256 -3.32 -3.15 -6.18
C SER A 256 -4.07 -3.34 -4.88
N ILE A 257 -5.34 -2.97 -4.89
CA ILE A 257 -6.33 -3.30 -3.86
C ILE A 257 -7.35 -4.22 -4.51
N PHE A 258 -7.48 -5.45 -4.02
CA PHE A 258 -8.43 -6.46 -4.51
C PHE A 258 -9.25 -7.02 -3.36
N GLY A 259 -10.56 -7.21 -3.54
CA GLY A 259 -11.43 -7.80 -2.52
C GLY A 259 -11.48 -9.33 -2.57
N ASP A 260 -10.34 -10.01 -2.69
CA ASP A 260 -10.30 -11.48 -2.83
C ASP A 260 -10.65 -12.20 -1.51
N PHE A 261 -10.08 -11.75 -0.40
CA PHE A 261 -10.14 -12.46 0.90
C PHE A 261 -10.79 -11.62 2.02
N GLY A 262 -11.22 -10.40 1.72
CA GLY A 262 -11.94 -9.56 2.66
C GLY A 262 -12.32 -8.21 2.09
N PRO A 263 -13.18 -7.45 2.80
CA PRO A 263 -13.55 -6.09 2.43
C PRO A 263 -12.33 -5.17 2.31
N ASN A 264 -12.46 -4.11 1.52
CA ASN A 264 -11.45 -3.06 1.40
C ASN A 264 -11.91 -1.81 2.13
N THR A 265 -11.38 -1.58 3.34
CA THR A 265 -11.76 -0.43 4.17
C THR A 265 -10.57 0.42 4.60
N ASN A 266 -10.71 1.74 4.70
CA ASN A 266 -9.71 2.62 5.32
C ASN A 266 -8.29 2.54 4.69
N TYR A 267 -8.18 2.93 3.43
CA TYR A 267 -6.89 3.06 2.73
C TYR A 267 -6.54 4.52 2.54
N THR A 268 -5.32 4.91 2.91
CA THR A 268 -4.75 6.23 2.58
C THR A 268 -3.65 6.04 1.55
N ILE A 269 -3.90 6.47 0.33
CA ILE A 269 -2.95 6.45 -0.79
C ILE A 269 -2.62 7.90 -1.09
N GLN A 270 -1.56 8.40 -0.46
CA GLN A 270 -1.29 9.83 -0.41
C GLN A 270 0.12 10.17 -0.91
N ASP A 271 0.20 11.20 -1.75
CA ASP A 271 1.46 11.83 -2.18
C ASP A 271 2.49 10.85 -2.77
N ASN A 272 2.07 9.71 -3.32
CA ASN A 272 2.97 8.72 -3.93
C ASN A 272 3.29 9.07 -5.39
N LEU A 273 4.46 8.65 -5.86
CA LEU A 273 4.82 8.56 -7.26
C LEU A 273 4.49 7.17 -7.80
N PHE A 274 3.60 7.12 -8.78
CA PHE A 274 3.31 5.94 -9.58
C PHE A 274 4.15 5.98 -10.85
N VAL A 275 5.17 5.12 -10.93
CA VAL A 275 6.08 5.04 -12.08
C VAL A 275 5.37 4.38 -13.27
N ALA A 276 5.57 4.94 -14.47
CA ALA A 276 4.88 4.47 -15.66
C ALA A 276 5.58 3.27 -16.29
N SER A 277 4.79 2.28 -16.71
CA SER A 277 5.24 1.18 -17.56
C SER A 277 4.17 0.85 -18.58
N ALA A 278 4.54 0.79 -19.86
CA ALA A 278 3.61 0.42 -20.92
C ALA A 278 3.20 -1.06 -20.86
N GLN A 279 3.98 -1.89 -20.17
CA GLN A 279 3.72 -3.34 -20.01
C GLN A 279 2.86 -3.64 -18.79
N MET A 280 2.77 -2.74 -17.82
CA MET A 280 1.89 -2.88 -16.67
C MET A 280 0.43 -2.61 -17.05
N SER A 281 -0.55 -3.24 -16.38
CA SER A 281 -1.98 -3.03 -16.71
C SER A 281 -2.46 -1.62 -16.36
N TYR A 282 -2.53 -1.29 -15.06
CA TYR A 282 -2.85 0.05 -14.55
C TYR A 282 -1.82 0.44 -13.50
N CYS A 283 -1.64 1.74 -13.22
CA CYS A 283 -0.80 2.11 -12.08
C CYS A 283 -1.49 1.85 -10.74
N PHE A 284 -2.82 1.92 -10.68
CA PHE A 284 -3.58 1.74 -9.45
C PHE A 284 -4.89 0.96 -9.67
N TYR A 285 -5.17 -0.01 -8.80
CA TYR A 285 -6.49 -0.64 -8.66
C TYR A 285 -7.12 -0.22 -7.34
N GLY A 286 -8.31 0.38 -7.40
CA GLY A 286 -8.99 1.03 -6.26
C GLY A 286 -9.88 0.15 -5.38
N GLY A 287 -9.90 -1.17 -5.60
CA GLY A 287 -10.60 -2.12 -4.74
C GLY A 287 -12.01 -2.55 -5.14
N PHE A 288 -12.70 -1.81 -6.01
CA PHE A 288 -14.06 -2.14 -6.44
C PHE A 288 -14.09 -3.09 -7.65
N ASP A 289 -14.68 -4.26 -7.46
CA ASP A 289 -14.86 -5.27 -8.50
C ASP A 289 -16.03 -6.21 -8.14
N GLU A 290 -17.09 -6.23 -8.96
CA GLU A 290 -18.26 -7.09 -8.74
C GLU A 290 -17.97 -8.58 -8.92
N HIS A 291 -16.84 -8.93 -9.54
CA HIS A 291 -16.43 -10.32 -9.78
C HIS A 291 -15.56 -10.89 -8.67
N LYS A 292 -15.28 -10.11 -7.61
CA LYS A 292 -14.55 -10.56 -6.42
C LYS A 292 -15.50 -10.78 -5.26
N ASP A 293 -15.24 -11.81 -4.46
CA ASP A 293 -16.07 -12.23 -3.32
C ASP A 293 -16.41 -11.06 -2.36
N TYR A 294 -15.47 -10.13 -2.17
CA TYR A 294 -15.65 -8.94 -1.33
C TYR A 294 -15.46 -7.62 -2.11
N GLY A 295 -15.36 -7.66 -3.44
CA GLY A 295 -15.00 -6.47 -4.23
C GLY A 295 -16.09 -5.41 -4.33
N THR A 296 -17.32 -5.67 -3.87
CA THR A 296 -18.35 -4.63 -3.69
C THR A 296 -18.33 -4.00 -2.30
N GLN A 297 -17.56 -4.56 -1.36
CA GLN A 297 -17.46 -4.09 0.03
C GLN A 297 -16.25 -3.16 0.18
N VAL A 298 -16.39 -1.96 -0.40
CA VAL A 298 -15.33 -0.94 -0.45
C VAL A 298 -15.78 0.31 0.29
N SER A 299 -14.94 0.85 1.17
CA SER A 299 -15.17 2.16 1.79
C SER A 299 -13.87 2.80 2.30
N GLY A 300 -13.85 4.12 2.44
CA GLY A 300 -12.70 4.84 2.99
C GLY A 300 -11.42 4.71 2.16
N ILE A 301 -11.52 4.57 0.84
CA ILE A 301 -10.39 4.57 -0.09
C ILE A 301 -10.07 6.02 -0.49
N VAL A 302 -9.11 6.61 0.23
CA VAL A 302 -8.67 8.00 0.06
C VAL A 302 -7.41 8.03 -0.79
N VAL A 303 -7.53 8.58 -2.00
CA VAL A 303 -6.46 8.70 -3.00
C VAL A 303 -6.20 10.19 -3.26
N THR A 304 -5.12 10.74 -2.70
CA THR A 304 -4.90 12.19 -2.73
C THR A 304 -3.47 12.60 -3.00
N GLY A 305 -3.27 13.67 -3.78
CA GLY A 305 -1.96 14.30 -3.97
C GLY A 305 -0.91 13.45 -4.70
N ASN A 306 -1.30 12.30 -5.25
CA ASN A 306 -0.37 11.40 -5.93
C ASN A 306 0.04 11.94 -7.30
N VAL A 307 1.27 11.63 -7.71
CA VAL A 307 1.79 11.91 -9.05
C VAL A 307 1.81 10.61 -9.86
N PHE A 308 1.11 10.60 -10.99
CA PHE A 308 1.15 9.50 -11.94
C PHE A 308 2.07 9.88 -13.08
N GLN A 309 3.16 9.12 -13.26
CA GLN A 309 4.06 9.37 -14.37
C GLN A 309 3.32 9.15 -15.70
N ARG A 310 3.51 10.07 -16.64
CA ARG A 310 3.03 9.91 -18.01
C ARG A 310 4.10 9.19 -18.84
N GLY A 311 3.88 7.91 -19.09
CA GLY A 311 4.73 7.09 -19.94
C GLY A 311 4.69 7.51 -21.41
N LYS A 312 5.54 6.88 -22.24
CA LYS A 312 5.64 7.14 -23.69
C LYS A 312 4.32 6.91 -24.43
N ASN A 313 3.45 6.04 -23.91
CA ASN A 313 2.11 5.78 -24.41
C ASN A 313 1.07 6.84 -23.98
N GLY A 314 1.49 7.90 -23.29
CA GLY A 314 0.61 8.95 -22.77
C GLY A 314 -0.19 8.54 -21.53
N LYS A 315 0.02 7.33 -20.98
CA LYS A 315 -0.66 6.76 -19.82
C LYS A 315 0.35 6.36 -18.74
N CYS A 316 -0.11 5.89 -17.58
CA CYS A 316 0.77 5.35 -16.54
C CYS A 316 0.97 3.83 -16.73
N GLY A 317 -0.12 3.07 -16.84
CA GLY A 317 -0.13 1.68 -17.36
C GLY A 317 -0.55 1.60 -18.83
N GLY A 318 -0.51 0.40 -19.42
CA GLY A 318 -1.00 0.13 -20.78
C GLY A 318 -2.48 0.46 -20.97
N TYR A 319 -3.31 0.18 -19.96
CA TYR A 319 -4.75 0.45 -20.02
C TYR A 319 -5.11 1.83 -19.48
N GLY A 320 -4.47 2.29 -18.41
CA GLY A 320 -4.73 3.61 -17.84
C GLY A 320 -3.93 3.92 -16.58
N PRO A 321 -4.19 5.07 -15.94
CA PRO A 321 -3.57 5.42 -14.66
C PRO A 321 -4.18 4.67 -13.48
N ALA A 322 -5.50 4.54 -13.46
CA ALA A 322 -6.22 3.90 -12.38
C ALA A 322 -7.47 3.20 -12.93
N THR A 323 -7.97 2.24 -12.17
CA THR A 323 -9.24 1.55 -12.40
C THR A 323 -9.86 1.16 -11.06
N SER A 324 -11.12 0.77 -11.06
CA SER A 324 -11.77 0.06 -9.94
C SER A 324 -11.86 0.91 -8.67
N TRP A 325 -11.92 2.25 -8.79
CA TRP A 325 -12.18 3.12 -7.65
C TRP A 325 -13.67 3.52 -7.62
N ALA A 326 -14.39 3.18 -6.56
CA ALA A 326 -15.81 3.48 -6.46
C ALA A 326 -16.08 4.91 -5.94
N ARG A 327 -16.56 5.81 -6.80
CA ARG A 327 -16.92 7.18 -6.41
C ARG A 327 -18.04 7.27 -5.37
N SER A 328 -19.03 6.40 -5.47
CA SER A 328 -20.20 6.39 -4.59
C SER A 328 -19.98 5.64 -3.27
N ALA A 329 -18.86 4.92 -3.13
CA ALA A 329 -18.56 4.19 -1.91
C ALA A 329 -18.32 5.15 -0.74
N PRO A 330 -18.87 4.85 0.46
CA PRO A 330 -18.76 5.74 1.62
C PRO A 330 -17.31 6.06 1.97
N GLY A 331 -17.00 7.34 2.21
CA GLY A 331 -15.68 7.78 2.64
C GLY A 331 -14.58 7.74 1.57
N ASN A 332 -14.88 7.27 0.36
CA ASN A 332 -13.92 7.32 -0.74
C ASN A 332 -13.67 8.78 -1.17
N VAL A 333 -12.40 9.13 -1.38
CA VAL A 333 -12.01 10.47 -1.81
C VAL A 333 -10.96 10.37 -2.91
N TRP A 334 -11.16 11.08 -4.02
CA TRP A 334 -10.14 11.30 -5.04
C TRP A 334 -9.91 12.79 -5.22
N ARG A 335 -8.72 13.30 -4.87
CA ARG A 335 -8.45 14.74 -4.92
C ARG A 335 -6.98 15.07 -5.11
N GLY A 336 -6.70 16.05 -5.98
CA GLY A 336 -5.34 16.60 -6.11
C GLY A 336 -4.32 15.66 -6.73
N ASN A 337 -4.76 14.52 -7.28
CA ASN A 337 -3.88 13.65 -8.05
C ASN A 337 -3.57 14.32 -9.39
N VAL A 338 -2.32 14.24 -9.82
CA VAL A 338 -1.82 14.89 -11.03
C VAL A 338 -1.00 13.92 -11.87
N TRP A 339 -0.90 14.22 -13.15
CA TRP A 339 0.13 13.65 -14.01
C TRP A 339 1.49 14.26 -13.70
N SER A 340 2.57 13.60 -14.10
CA SER A 340 3.93 14.14 -13.98
C SER A 340 4.16 15.44 -14.74
N ASP A 341 3.28 15.83 -15.67
CA ASP A 341 3.31 17.16 -16.31
C ASP A 341 2.55 18.24 -15.51
N GLY A 342 2.05 17.90 -14.32
CA GLY A 342 1.28 18.77 -13.42
C GLY A 342 -0.20 18.89 -13.76
N LYS A 343 -0.69 18.27 -14.84
CA LYS A 343 -2.11 18.33 -15.18
C LYS A 343 -2.94 17.51 -14.19
N PRO A 344 -4.15 17.96 -13.81
CA PRO A 344 -5.05 17.17 -12.99
C PRO A 344 -5.33 15.79 -13.59
N LEU A 345 -5.37 14.78 -12.72
CA LEU A 345 -5.84 13.43 -13.04
C LEU A 345 -7.16 13.18 -12.28
N PRO A 346 -8.31 13.19 -12.96
CA PRO A 346 -9.58 12.77 -12.35
C PRO A 346 -9.55 11.26 -12.04
N PRO A 347 -10.44 10.76 -11.17
CA PRO A 347 -10.66 9.31 -11.07
C PRO A 347 -11.18 8.76 -12.41
N ASP A 348 -11.08 7.45 -12.57
CA ASP A 348 -11.67 6.69 -13.68
C ASP A 348 -13.20 6.85 -13.75
#